data_AF-A0A559M1T2-F1
#
_entry.id   AF-A0A559M1T2-F1
#
_cell.length_a   1.000
_cell.length_b   1.000
_cell.length_c   1.000
_cell.angle_alpha   90.00
_cell.angle_beta   90.00
_cell.angle_gamma   90.00
#
_symmetry.space_group_name_H-M   'P 1'
#
loop_
_entity.id
_entity.type
_entity.pdbx_description
1 polymer ?
#
loop_
_entity_poly.entity_id
_entity_poly.type
_entity_poly.pdbx_seq_one_letter_code
_entity_poly.pdbx_strand_id
1 'polypeptide(L)'
;LPPPQAGSTLSAPLFSIPSSLYIAALDVKVPITIASVYAVTVVSVNAYNRSRGNKPWQISKTRAFFCFVVLHNVFLAVYSAWTFIGMLGALRTAVQRSSGPAGLAGTVDSLCKIHGVSGLGHAVAYNGSESRWISQSPSTILLTDAGTPDSTDVGRLWNEGLAFYGWFFYLSKFYEVLDTVIILAKGKRSSTLQTYHHSGAMMCMWAGIRYMSPPIWMFVFVNSAIHALMYTYYTLTAFSIPIPNTLKRSLTTMQIIQFLVGVAYAALHSFVSYSIPVRVPFFKEAISVAANATSSATATATAASVMDIIKKLLFRAVGGEGVAENVNAAHAPEIIEQTNPLGAGTIKYRTAYKTIPCIDTSGQTLAIWLNVFYLAPLTFLFARFFVKSYLRRADKTAGHDSGVVEKAGLDAVKGVERSFNGGVVNGGKMNGNGKAGGQH
;
A
#
# COMPACT_ATOMS: atom_id res chain seq x y z
N LEU A 1 14.56 1.30 -8.85
CA LEU A 1 15.00 2.70 -8.71
C LEU A 1 15.37 2.89 -7.25
N PRO A 2 16.66 3.04 -6.93
CA PRO A 2 17.10 3.34 -5.57
C PRO A 2 16.59 4.74 -5.14
N PRO A 3 16.60 5.04 -3.82
CA PRO A 3 16.25 6.37 -3.33
C PRO A 3 17.26 7.43 -3.78
N PRO A 4 16.91 8.73 -3.67
CA PRO A 4 17.82 9.84 -3.90
C PRO A 4 19.09 9.74 -3.04
N GLN A 5 20.20 10.28 -3.54
CA GLN A 5 21.45 10.32 -2.79
C GLN A 5 21.33 11.26 -1.58
N ALA A 6 22.07 10.98 -0.51
CA ALA A 6 22.01 11.83 0.68
C ALA A 6 22.39 13.27 0.36
N GLY A 7 21.54 14.21 0.78
CA GLY A 7 21.72 15.64 0.52
C GLY A 7 21.43 16.09 -0.92
N SER A 8 20.97 15.21 -1.82
CA SER A 8 20.65 15.62 -3.20
C SER A 8 19.37 16.44 -3.32
N THR A 9 18.42 16.24 -2.41
CA THR A 9 17.17 16.99 -2.30
C THR A 9 16.85 17.27 -0.84
N LEU A 10 15.92 18.19 -0.58
CA LEU A 10 15.50 18.52 0.80
C LEU A 10 14.85 17.34 1.53
N SER A 11 14.27 16.42 0.77
CA SER A 11 13.63 15.19 1.26
C SER A 11 14.52 13.95 1.13
N ALA A 12 15.78 14.12 0.71
CA ALA A 12 16.72 13.03 0.58
C ALA A 12 17.04 12.39 1.96
N PRO A 13 17.32 11.09 1.99
CA PRO A 13 17.70 10.43 3.23
C PRO A 13 19.02 10.96 3.79
N LEU A 14 19.23 10.83 5.10
CA LEU A 14 20.45 11.29 5.79
C LEU A 14 21.72 10.54 5.33
N PHE A 15 21.57 9.34 4.80
CA PHE A 15 22.66 8.52 4.29
C PHE A 15 22.23 7.82 3.00
N SER A 16 23.20 7.59 2.11
CA SER A 16 22.97 6.96 0.83
C SER A 16 22.99 5.43 0.96
N ILE A 17 22.13 4.78 0.20
CA ILE A 17 22.12 3.32 0.07
C ILE A 17 22.82 2.97 -1.24
N PRO A 18 23.88 2.14 -1.23
CA PRO A 18 24.51 1.67 -2.45
C PRO A 18 23.50 1.00 -3.37
N SER A 19 23.42 1.44 -4.63
CA SER A 19 22.42 0.95 -5.58
C SER A 19 22.55 -0.55 -5.84
N SER A 20 23.77 -1.09 -5.82
CA SER A 20 24.04 -2.52 -5.92
C SER A 20 23.41 -3.32 -4.77
N LEU A 21 23.55 -2.85 -3.53
CA LEU A 21 22.95 -3.47 -2.35
C LEU A 21 21.42 -3.39 -2.40
N TYR A 22 20.88 -2.23 -2.78
CA TYR A 22 19.44 -2.02 -2.91
C TYR A 22 18.82 -3.03 -3.89
N ILE A 23 19.43 -3.20 -5.06
CA ILE A 23 18.97 -4.11 -6.11
C ILE A 23 19.19 -5.57 -5.71
N ALA A 24 20.34 -5.91 -5.12
CA ALA A 24 20.66 -7.26 -4.69
C ALA A 24 19.67 -7.77 -3.62
N ALA A 25 19.29 -6.93 -2.66
CA ALA A 25 18.28 -7.28 -1.67
C ALA A 25 16.89 -7.55 -2.28
N LEU A 26 16.60 -6.97 -3.44
CA LEU A 26 15.33 -7.15 -4.16
C LEU A 26 15.36 -8.29 -5.20
N ASP A 27 16.44 -9.10 -5.24
CA ASP A 27 16.43 -10.35 -6.01
C ASP A 27 15.35 -11.28 -5.43
N VAL A 28 14.52 -11.85 -6.31
CA VAL A 28 13.42 -12.76 -5.96
C VAL A 28 13.89 -13.97 -5.13
N LYS A 29 15.15 -14.39 -5.29
CA LYS A 29 15.75 -15.49 -4.54
C LYS A 29 15.83 -15.18 -3.05
N VAL A 30 16.05 -13.91 -2.67
CA VAL A 30 16.22 -13.50 -1.27
C VAL A 30 14.97 -13.78 -0.43
N PRO A 31 13.78 -13.20 -0.72
CA PRO A 31 12.60 -13.43 0.09
C PRO A 31 12.12 -14.88 0.02
N ILE A 32 12.21 -15.55 -1.14
CA ILE A 32 11.81 -16.94 -1.27
C ILE A 32 12.68 -17.84 -0.40
N THR A 33 14.00 -17.72 -0.50
CA THR A 33 14.93 -18.57 0.25
C THR A 33 14.76 -18.36 1.75
N ILE A 34 14.71 -17.10 2.21
CA ILE A 34 14.56 -16.80 3.63
C ILE A 34 13.20 -17.26 4.16
N ALA A 35 12.11 -17.03 3.43
CA ALA A 35 10.77 -17.47 3.84
C ALA A 35 10.66 -19.00 3.90
N SER A 36 11.26 -19.71 2.94
CA SER A 36 11.30 -21.18 2.94
C SER A 36 12.13 -21.72 4.12
N VAL A 37 13.33 -21.20 4.35
CA VAL A 37 14.17 -21.58 5.49
C VAL A 37 13.45 -21.29 6.80
N TYR A 38 12.82 -20.12 6.93
CA TYR A 38 12.02 -19.75 8.10
C TYR A 38 10.88 -20.74 8.34
N ALA A 39 10.06 -21.04 7.33
CA ALA A 39 8.93 -21.95 7.46
C ALA A 39 9.37 -23.37 7.89
N VAL A 40 10.41 -23.91 7.24
CA VAL A 40 10.97 -25.22 7.59
C VAL A 40 11.52 -25.21 9.02
N THR A 41 12.25 -24.15 9.40
CA THR A 41 12.81 -24.01 10.75
C THR A 41 11.71 -23.97 11.80
N VAL A 42 10.65 -23.19 11.59
CA VAL A 42 9.54 -23.08 12.56
C VAL A 42 8.81 -24.42 12.71
N VAL A 43 8.58 -25.15 11.63
CA VAL A 43 7.95 -26.48 11.68
C VAL A 43 8.82 -27.46 12.47
N SER A 44 10.11 -27.55 12.13
CA SER A 44 11.07 -28.44 12.79
C SER A 44 11.25 -28.11 14.27
N VAL A 45 11.39 -26.83 14.62
CA VAL A 45 11.57 -26.39 16.01
C VAL A 45 10.28 -26.56 16.82
N ASN A 46 9.10 -26.34 16.22
CA ASN A 46 7.83 -26.66 16.88
C ASN A 46 7.72 -28.16 17.18
N ALA A 47 8.12 -29.04 16.26
CA ALA A 47 8.13 -30.49 16.48
C ALA A 47 9.12 -30.89 17.60
N TYR A 48 10.30 -30.28 17.62
CA TYR A 48 11.30 -30.46 18.68
C TYR A 48 10.79 -29.98 20.05
N ASN A 49 10.17 -28.80 20.13
CA ASN A 49 9.59 -28.32 21.38
C ASN A 49 8.47 -29.24 21.87
N ARG A 50 7.66 -29.79 20.96
CA ARG A 50 6.61 -30.76 21.29
C ARG A 50 7.20 -32.05 21.87
N SER A 51 8.27 -32.59 21.31
CA SER A 51 8.93 -33.80 21.84
C SER A 51 9.56 -33.57 23.22
N ARG A 52 9.95 -32.33 23.54
CA ARG A 52 10.44 -31.93 24.87
C ARG A 52 9.33 -31.54 25.86
N GLY A 53 8.06 -31.72 25.51
CA GLY A 53 6.93 -31.33 26.35
C GLY A 53 6.79 -29.81 26.54
N ASN A 54 7.19 -29.02 25.53
CA ASN A 54 7.08 -27.55 25.51
C ASN A 54 7.81 -26.83 26.67
N LYS A 55 8.90 -27.41 27.17
CA LYS A 55 9.72 -26.78 28.21
C LYS A 55 10.53 -25.60 27.63
N PRO A 56 10.58 -24.44 28.32
CA PRO A 56 11.41 -23.31 27.90
C PRO A 56 12.89 -23.70 27.79
N TRP A 57 13.60 -23.11 26.82
CA TRP A 57 15.02 -23.36 26.64
C TRP A 57 15.83 -22.75 27.78
N GLN A 58 17.03 -23.28 28.04
CA GLN A 58 17.87 -22.72 29.12
C GLN A 58 18.26 -21.27 28.86
N ILE A 59 18.54 -20.94 27.59
CA ILE A 59 18.87 -19.57 27.20
C ILE A 59 17.73 -18.59 27.53
N SER A 60 16.46 -19.01 27.45
CA SER A 60 15.32 -18.12 27.68
C SER A 60 15.15 -17.69 29.14
N LYS A 61 15.87 -18.33 30.07
CA LYS A 61 15.84 -18.00 31.50
C LYS A 61 16.94 -17.02 31.91
N THR A 62 17.88 -16.73 31.00
CA THR A 62 19.02 -15.86 31.30
C THR A 62 18.61 -14.39 31.30
N ARG A 63 19.31 -13.56 32.10
CA ARG A 63 19.14 -12.10 32.08
C ARG A 63 19.52 -11.50 30.72
N ALA A 64 20.48 -12.10 30.04
CA ALA A 64 20.88 -11.71 28.69
C ALA A 64 19.72 -11.86 27.69
N PHE A 65 18.99 -12.98 27.73
CA PHE A 65 17.81 -13.17 26.88
C PHE A 65 16.68 -12.19 27.21
N PHE A 66 16.45 -11.90 28.49
CA PHE A 66 15.49 -10.87 28.87
C PHE A 66 15.87 -9.48 28.33
N CYS A 67 17.14 -9.08 28.50
CA CYS A 67 17.67 -7.84 27.96
C CYS A 67 17.51 -7.78 26.43
N PHE A 68 17.86 -8.87 25.74
CA PHE A 68 17.67 -9.01 24.30
C PHE A 68 16.20 -8.79 23.88
N VAL A 69 15.24 -9.44 24.54
CA VAL A 69 13.81 -9.28 24.21
C VAL A 69 13.34 -7.84 24.41
N VAL A 70 13.79 -7.17 25.48
CA VAL A 70 13.46 -5.76 25.74
C VAL A 70 14.07 -4.86 24.67
N LEU A 71 15.37 -4.99 24.40
CA LEU A 71 16.07 -4.20 23.38
C LEU A 71 15.46 -4.42 21.99
N HIS A 72 15.11 -5.65 21.65
CA HIS A 72 14.44 -6.01 20.41
C HIS A 72 13.09 -5.29 20.24
N ASN A 73 12.24 -5.33 21.26
CA ASN A 73 10.94 -4.64 21.22
C ASN A 73 11.10 -3.11 21.18
N VAL A 74 12.02 -2.55 21.96
CA VAL A 74 12.30 -1.11 21.96
C VAL A 74 12.82 -0.66 20.60
N PHE A 75 13.77 -1.41 20.03
CA PHE A 75 14.31 -1.16 18.70
C PHE A 75 13.20 -1.13 17.65
N LEU A 76 12.34 -2.16 17.61
CA LEU A 76 11.23 -2.22 16.66
C LEU A 76 10.20 -1.11 16.87
N ALA A 77 9.92 -0.71 18.12
CA ALA A 77 9.02 0.41 18.42
C ALA A 77 9.59 1.73 17.89
N VAL A 78 10.85 2.04 18.19
CA VAL A 78 11.53 3.27 17.75
C VAL A 78 11.67 3.30 16.23
N TYR A 79 12.12 2.20 15.64
CA TYR A 79 12.24 2.05 14.19
C TYR A 79 10.89 2.26 13.47
N SER A 80 9.82 1.67 13.99
CA SER A 80 8.49 1.81 13.42
C SER A 80 7.97 3.25 13.54
N ALA A 81 8.19 3.91 14.68
CA ALA A 81 7.83 5.32 14.87
C ALA A 81 8.62 6.24 13.92
N TRP A 82 9.91 6.01 13.76
CA TRP A 82 10.76 6.74 12.81
C TRP A 82 10.28 6.57 11.36
N THR A 83 9.94 5.35 10.96
CA THR A 83 9.40 5.05 9.64
C THR A 83 8.05 5.75 9.41
N PHE A 84 7.17 5.75 10.41
CA PHE A 84 5.88 6.44 10.36
C PHE A 84 6.04 7.95 10.17
N ILE A 85 6.89 8.58 10.98
CA ILE A 85 7.16 10.03 10.91
C ILE A 85 7.76 10.39 9.54
N GLY A 86 8.72 9.60 9.06
CA GLY A 86 9.32 9.78 7.75
C GLY A 86 8.32 9.70 6.61
N MET A 87 7.47 8.66 6.62
CA MET A 87 6.40 8.50 5.63
C MET A 87 5.33 9.59 5.74
N LEU A 88 5.04 10.09 6.94
CA LEU A 88 4.13 11.23 7.13
C LEU A 88 4.68 12.50 6.47
N GLY A 89 6.00 12.75 6.61
CA GLY A 89 6.70 13.82 5.91
C GLY A 89 6.58 13.66 4.39
N ALA A 90 6.93 12.49 3.88
CA ALA A 90 6.85 12.18 2.44
C ALA A 90 5.43 12.38 1.88
N LEU A 91 4.39 11.94 2.60
CA LEU A 91 3.00 12.12 2.19
C LEU A 91 2.56 13.58 2.20
N ARG A 92 2.99 14.36 3.20
CA ARG A 92 2.67 15.80 3.27
C ARG A 92 3.26 16.59 2.11
N THR A 93 4.44 16.20 1.66
CA THR A 93 5.11 16.85 0.52
C THR A 93 4.56 16.36 -0.82
N ALA A 94 4.34 15.05 -0.97
CA ALA A 94 3.96 14.45 -2.24
C ALA A 94 2.46 14.55 -2.58
N VAL A 95 1.57 14.52 -1.59
CA VAL A 95 0.13 14.43 -1.84
C VAL A 95 -0.47 15.81 -2.01
N GLN A 96 -1.01 16.08 -3.21
CA GLN A 96 -1.71 17.32 -3.48
C GLN A 96 -3.02 17.42 -2.68
N ARG A 97 -3.30 18.61 -2.16
CA ARG A 97 -4.54 18.90 -1.42
C ARG A 97 -5.74 18.87 -2.36
N SER A 98 -6.82 18.22 -1.95
CA SER A 98 -8.05 18.09 -2.76
C SER A 98 -8.75 19.42 -3.03
N SER A 99 -8.53 20.43 -2.20
CA SER A 99 -9.02 21.81 -2.40
C SER A 99 -8.07 22.68 -3.23
N GLY A 100 -6.98 22.11 -3.75
CA GLY A 100 -6.02 22.82 -4.59
C GLY A 100 -6.49 22.96 -6.05
N PRO A 101 -5.67 23.60 -6.90
CA PRO A 101 -6.01 23.88 -8.31
C PRO A 101 -6.29 22.62 -9.15
N ALA A 102 -5.65 21.50 -8.82
CA ALA A 102 -5.84 20.21 -9.49
C ALA A 102 -7.03 19.40 -8.94
N GLY A 103 -7.71 19.91 -7.90
CA GLY A 103 -8.85 19.27 -7.26
C GLY A 103 -8.58 17.86 -6.75
N LEU A 104 -9.64 17.03 -6.73
CA LEU A 104 -9.55 15.62 -6.36
C LEU A 104 -8.67 14.81 -7.32
N ALA A 105 -8.63 15.18 -8.61
CA ALA A 105 -7.80 14.51 -9.61
C ALA A 105 -6.31 14.60 -9.26
N GLY A 106 -5.84 15.76 -8.78
CA GLY A 106 -4.47 15.94 -8.29
C GLY A 106 -4.13 15.04 -7.10
N THR A 107 -5.04 14.90 -6.14
CA THR A 107 -4.85 14.00 -4.99
C THR A 107 -4.79 12.54 -5.43
N VAL A 108 -5.72 12.09 -6.27
CA VAL A 108 -5.75 10.71 -6.79
C VAL A 108 -4.48 10.43 -7.61
N ASP A 109 -4.07 11.37 -8.47
CA ASP A 109 -2.84 11.26 -9.25
C ASP A 109 -1.59 11.12 -8.37
N SER A 110 -1.51 11.89 -7.29
CA SER A 110 -0.39 11.82 -6.34
C SER A 110 -0.30 10.47 -5.61
N LEU A 111 -1.45 9.81 -5.40
CA LEU A 111 -1.53 8.50 -4.75
C LEU A 111 -1.34 7.33 -5.73
N CYS A 112 -1.70 7.53 -7.00
CA CYS A 112 -1.59 6.54 -8.06
C CYS A 112 -0.24 6.55 -8.79
N LYS A 113 0.41 7.72 -8.90
CA LYS A 113 1.66 7.89 -9.64
C LYS A 113 2.75 8.37 -8.70
N ILE A 114 3.70 7.48 -8.42
CA ILE A 114 4.72 7.71 -7.40
C ILE A 114 6.05 8.25 -7.95
N HIS A 115 6.21 8.36 -9.28
CA HIS A 115 7.43 8.82 -9.96
C HIS A 115 7.21 10.07 -10.82
N GLY A 116 8.27 10.89 -10.95
CA GLY A 116 8.27 12.17 -11.65
C GLY A 116 8.10 13.36 -10.71
N VAL A 117 7.88 14.54 -11.28
CA VAL A 117 7.71 15.78 -10.51
C VAL A 117 6.27 15.96 -10.01
N SER A 118 6.08 16.79 -8.99
CA SER A 118 4.74 17.20 -8.51
C SER A 118 3.93 17.85 -9.62
N GLY A 119 2.63 17.54 -9.70
CA GLY A 119 1.73 18.16 -10.67
C GLY A 119 0.85 17.14 -11.37
N LEU A 120 -0.43 17.45 -11.55
CA LEU A 120 -1.36 16.62 -12.31
C LEU A 120 -0.86 16.48 -13.76
N GLY A 121 -0.66 15.26 -14.24
CA GLY A 121 -0.17 14.99 -15.60
C GLY A 121 1.34 15.12 -15.81
N HIS A 122 2.11 15.41 -14.75
CA HIS A 122 3.58 15.42 -14.77
C HIS A 122 4.21 14.10 -14.28
N ALA A 123 3.38 13.09 -14.02
CA ALA A 123 3.82 11.76 -13.64
C ALA A 123 4.66 11.10 -14.74
N VAL A 124 5.69 10.38 -14.33
CA VAL A 124 6.48 9.51 -15.19
C VAL A 124 6.07 8.07 -14.89
N ALA A 125 5.70 7.31 -15.92
CA ALA A 125 5.23 5.94 -15.79
C ALA A 125 5.98 5.02 -16.75
N TYR A 126 6.16 3.76 -16.37
CA TYR A 126 6.82 2.78 -17.23
C TYR A 126 5.81 2.20 -18.22
N ASN A 127 6.08 2.33 -19.51
CA ASN A 127 5.29 1.70 -20.57
C ASN A 127 5.85 0.32 -20.90
N GLY A 128 5.11 -0.73 -20.57
CA GLY A 128 5.51 -2.11 -20.82
C GLY A 128 5.60 -2.47 -22.30
N SER A 129 4.80 -1.85 -23.17
CA SER A 129 4.80 -2.13 -24.61
C SER A 129 6.02 -1.53 -25.32
N GLU A 130 6.49 -0.38 -24.84
CA GLU A 130 7.64 0.34 -25.42
C GLU A 130 8.95 0.10 -24.64
N SER A 131 8.88 -0.64 -23.53
CA SER A 131 10.01 -0.92 -22.61
C SER A 131 10.77 0.33 -22.18
N ARG A 132 10.07 1.45 -21.96
CA ARG A 132 10.67 2.73 -21.57
C ARG A 132 9.77 3.52 -20.62
N TRP A 133 10.38 4.43 -19.87
CA TRP A 133 9.65 5.41 -19.07
C TRP A 133 9.15 6.54 -19.95
N ILE A 134 7.88 6.91 -19.77
CA ILE A 134 7.22 7.97 -20.54
C ILE A 134 6.54 8.97 -19.58
N SER A 135 6.46 10.22 -20.02
CA SER A 135 5.62 11.25 -19.40
C SER A 135 4.47 11.57 -20.34
N GLN A 136 3.30 11.89 -19.78
CA GLN A 136 2.14 12.35 -20.56
C GLN A 136 2.29 13.82 -20.99
N SER A 137 3.21 14.56 -20.37
CA SER A 137 3.50 15.96 -20.67
C SER A 137 4.92 16.11 -21.22
N PRO A 138 5.09 16.39 -22.53
CA PRO A 138 6.41 16.46 -23.19
C PRO A 138 7.35 17.53 -22.61
N SER A 139 6.79 18.58 -22.01
CA SER A 139 7.52 19.76 -21.52
C SER A 139 8.14 19.58 -20.12
N THR A 140 8.05 18.39 -19.50
CA THR A 140 8.51 18.18 -18.12
C THR A 140 9.05 16.75 -17.95
N ILE A 141 10.03 16.40 -18.78
CA ILE A 141 10.69 15.09 -18.75
C ILE A 141 12.09 15.28 -18.17
N LEU A 142 12.29 14.81 -16.93
CA LEU A 142 13.60 14.66 -16.31
C LEU A 142 13.92 13.16 -16.27
N LEU A 143 14.23 12.62 -17.45
CA LEU A 143 14.79 11.28 -17.57
C LEU A 143 16.32 11.40 -17.59
N THR A 144 16.97 10.54 -16.84
CA THR A 144 18.42 10.31 -16.93
C THR A 144 18.82 9.83 -18.33
N ASP A 145 20.12 9.91 -18.66
CA ASP A 145 20.66 9.40 -19.93
C ASP A 145 20.33 7.91 -20.19
N ALA A 146 20.11 7.14 -19.13
CA ALA A 146 19.68 5.75 -19.18
C ALA A 146 18.17 5.57 -19.44
N GLY A 147 17.41 6.65 -19.61
CA GLY A 147 15.96 6.63 -19.83
C GLY A 147 15.16 6.25 -18.58
N THR A 148 15.72 6.43 -17.38
CA THR A 148 15.02 6.21 -16.09
C THR A 148 14.66 7.52 -15.39
N PRO A 149 13.59 7.56 -14.56
CA PRO A 149 13.23 8.74 -13.79
C PRO A 149 14.40 9.23 -12.96
N ASP A 150 14.65 10.55 -12.96
CA ASP A 150 15.71 11.10 -12.15
C ASP A 150 15.39 10.95 -10.65
N SER A 151 16.41 10.60 -9.89
CA SER A 151 16.35 10.54 -8.43
C SER A 151 16.27 11.93 -7.79
N THR A 152 16.60 13.00 -8.52
CA THR A 152 16.43 14.38 -8.03
C THR A 152 15.04 14.93 -8.25
N ASP A 153 14.14 14.21 -8.94
CA ASP A 153 12.76 14.65 -9.12
C ASP A 153 12.04 14.74 -7.77
N VAL A 154 11.57 15.93 -7.43
CA VAL A 154 10.88 16.21 -6.17
C VAL A 154 9.37 16.28 -6.34
N GLY A 155 8.65 16.01 -5.26
CA GLY A 155 7.21 16.21 -5.15
C GLY A 155 6.36 14.98 -5.46
N ARG A 156 6.96 13.80 -5.62
CA ARG A 156 6.24 12.52 -5.66
C ARG A 156 6.80 11.48 -4.72
N LEU A 157 5.90 10.60 -4.29
CA LEU A 157 6.08 9.80 -3.09
C LEU A 157 7.32 8.90 -3.11
N TRP A 158 7.73 8.39 -4.27
CA TRP A 158 8.91 7.52 -4.40
C TRP A 158 10.18 8.22 -3.90
N ASN A 159 10.52 9.37 -4.49
CA ASN A 159 11.74 10.12 -4.16
C ASN A 159 11.61 10.89 -2.83
N GLU A 160 10.39 11.30 -2.46
CA GLU A 160 10.12 12.02 -1.21
C GLU A 160 10.27 11.14 0.06
N GLY A 161 10.40 9.82 -0.10
CA GLY A 161 10.78 8.95 1.02
C GLY A 161 10.36 7.48 0.87
N LEU A 162 9.39 7.16 0.02
CA LEU A 162 8.88 5.77 -0.09
C LEU A 162 9.96 4.79 -0.57
N ALA A 163 10.85 5.20 -1.47
CA ALA A 163 11.94 4.35 -1.93
C ALA A 163 12.90 3.95 -0.79
N PHE A 164 13.13 4.87 0.14
CA PHE A 164 14.04 4.70 1.28
C PHE A 164 13.35 3.96 2.43
N TYR A 165 12.27 4.53 2.96
CA TYR A 165 11.51 3.95 4.07
C TYR A 165 10.87 2.63 3.70
N GLY A 166 10.35 2.50 2.48
CA GLY A 166 9.78 1.25 1.98
C GLY A 166 10.82 0.14 1.87
N TRP A 167 12.06 0.45 1.48
CA TRP A 167 13.12 -0.57 1.45
C TRP A 167 13.58 -0.98 2.83
N PHE A 168 13.74 -0.05 3.78
CA PHE A 168 14.00 -0.40 5.18
C PHE A 168 12.86 -1.23 5.78
N PHE A 169 11.62 -0.87 5.47
CA PHE A 169 10.44 -1.60 5.93
C PHE A 169 10.36 -2.99 5.30
N TYR A 170 10.82 -3.16 4.06
CA TYR A 170 11.04 -4.46 3.47
C TYR A 170 12.05 -5.29 4.27
N LEU A 171 13.21 -4.71 4.61
CA LEU A 171 14.20 -5.40 5.42
C LEU A 171 13.70 -5.75 6.84
N SER A 172 12.85 -4.90 7.42
CA SER A 172 12.29 -5.14 8.76
C SER A 172 11.50 -6.44 8.82
N LYS A 173 10.88 -6.89 7.72
CA LYS A 173 10.11 -8.16 7.70
C LYS A 173 10.98 -9.39 7.90
N PHE A 174 12.25 -9.35 7.49
CA PHE A 174 13.21 -10.40 7.82
C PHE A 174 13.64 -10.33 9.28
N TYR A 175 13.80 -9.13 9.83
CA TYR A 175 14.17 -8.94 11.23
C TYR A 175 13.04 -9.38 12.19
N GLU A 176 11.78 -9.12 11.83
CA GLU A 176 10.58 -9.51 12.61
C GLU A 176 10.46 -11.03 12.82
N VAL A 177 11.20 -11.86 12.06
CA VAL A 177 11.32 -13.31 12.30
C VAL A 177 11.84 -13.63 13.71
N LEU A 178 12.63 -12.73 14.30
CA LEU A 178 13.12 -12.87 15.68
C LEU A 178 11.97 -12.95 16.69
N ASP A 179 10.79 -12.38 16.42
CA ASP A 179 9.60 -12.55 17.27
C ASP A 179 9.22 -14.03 17.39
N THR A 180 9.29 -14.75 16.26
CA THR A 180 9.01 -16.19 16.23
C THR A 180 10.09 -16.97 17.00
N VAL A 181 11.36 -16.59 16.84
CA VAL A 181 12.48 -17.20 17.56
C VAL A 181 12.30 -17.04 19.07
N ILE A 182 11.90 -15.85 19.54
CA ILE A 182 11.65 -15.56 20.97
C ILE A 182 10.52 -16.45 21.51
N ILE A 183 9.44 -16.64 20.76
CA ILE A 183 8.32 -17.51 21.13
C ILE A 183 8.76 -18.97 21.26
N LEU A 184 9.47 -19.47 20.25
CA LEU A 184 9.98 -20.84 20.23
C LEU A 184 11.00 -21.09 21.36
N ALA A 185 11.90 -20.14 21.62
CA ALA A 185 12.87 -20.24 22.72
C ALA A 185 12.20 -20.28 24.09
N LYS A 186 11.07 -19.58 24.26
CA LYS A 186 10.24 -19.66 25.48
C LYS A 186 9.49 -20.98 25.62
N GLY A 187 9.71 -21.95 24.73
CA GLY A 187 9.05 -23.26 24.72
C GLY A 187 7.61 -23.20 24.23
N LYS A 188 7.19 -22.07 23.65
CA LYS A 188 5.82 -21.87 23.17
C LYS A 188 5.73 -22.26 21.70
N ARG A 189 4.56 -22.74 21.30
CA ARG A 189 4.31 -23.10 19.91
C ARG A 189 4.06 -21.83 19.10
N SER A 190 4.83 -21.62 18.03
CA SER A 190 4.49 -20.60 17.04
C SER A 190 3.27 -21.05 16.25
N SER A 191 2.24 -20.20 16.16
CA SER A 191 1.00 -20.52 15.46
C SER A 191 1.23 -20.55 13.95
N THR A 192 0.46 -21.38 13.23
CA THR A 192 0.49 -21.39 11.75
C THR A 192 0.13 -20.03 11.17
N LEU A 193 -0.71 -19.26 11.86
CA LEU A 193 -1.04 -17.89 11.50
C LEU A 193 0.18 -16.98 11.53
N GLN A 194 1.01 -17.06 12.57
CA GLN A 194 2.22 -16.26 12.68
C GLN A 194 3.23 -16.62 11.59
N THR A 195 3.48 -17.92 11.36
CA THR A 195 4.38 -18.37 10.30
C THR A 195 3.89 -17.97 8.91
N TYR A 196 2.60 -18.17 8.63
CA TYR A 196 1.99 -17.74 7.38
C TYR A 196 2.10 -16.23 7.18
N HIS A 197 1.87 -15.46 8.25
CA HIS A 197 1.93 -14.01 8.20
C HIS A 197 3.33 -13.48 7.89
N HIS A 198 4.35 -13.91 8.63
CA HIS A 198 5.71 -13.42 8.40
C HIS A 198 6.25 -13.84 7.02
N SER A 199 6.02 -15.09 6.59
CA SER A 199 6.44 -15.54 5.25
C SER A 199 5.73 -14.78 4.14
N GLY A 200 4.42 -14.61 4.23
CA GLY A 200 3.65 -13.90 3.21
C GLY A 200 3.96 -12.40 3.18
N ALA A 201 4.17 -11.77 4.34
CA ALA A 201 4.55 -10.37 4.44
C ALA A 201 5.89 -10.08 3.73
N MET A 202 6.89 -10.97 3.83
CA MET A 202 8.15 -10.83 3.08
C MET A 202 7.91 -10.81 1.56
N MET A 203 7.08 -11.71 1.05
CA MET A 203 6.77 -11.81 -0.39
C MET A 203 5.94 -10.62 -0.88
N CYS A 204 4.94 -10.19 -0.13
CA CYS A 204 4.10 -9.04 -0.48
C CYS A 204 4.92 -7.75 -0.50
N MET A 205 5.77 -7.56 0.51
CA MET A 205 6.59 -6.36 0.62
C MET A 205 7.68 -6.34 -0.46
N TRP A 206 8.29 -7.49 -0.77
CA TRP A 206 9.20 -7.61 -1.92
C TRP A 206 8.51 -7.19 -3.22
N ALA A 207 7.34 -7.76 -3.54
CA ALA A 207 6.64 -7.44 -4.78
C ALA A 207 6.26 -5.96 -4.85
N GLY A 208 5.77 -5.38 -3.75
CA GLY A 208 5.41 -3.96 -3.68
C GLY A 208 6.56 -3.02 -3.99
N ILE A 209 7.74 -3.25 -3.40
CA ILE A 209 8.94 -2.41 -3.64
C ILE A 209 9.60 -2.72 -4.98
N ARG A 210 9.74 -4.01 -5.33
CA ARG A 210 10.41 -4.43 -6.58
C ARG A 210 9.69 -3.93 -7.82
N TYR A 211 8.36 -3.93 -7.80
CA TYR A 211 7.52 -3.46 -8.90
C TYR A 211 6.98 -2.04 -8.71
N MET A 212 7.42 -1.33 -7.66
CA MET A 212 7.03 0.06 -7.41
C MET A 212 5.51 0.24 -7.45
N SER A 213 4.80 -0.67 -6.77
CA SER A 213 3.33 -0.68 -6.79
C SER A 213 2.79 0.45 -5.91
N PRO A 214 2.00 1.40 -6.46
CA PRO A 214 1.53 2.57 -5.72
C PRO A 214 0.95 2.28 -4.32
N PRO A 215 0.04 1.30 -4.11
CA PRO A 215 -0.56 1.07 -2.79
C PRO A 215 0.43 0.65 -1.69
N ILE A 216 1.69 0.34 -2.01
CA ILE A 216 2.71 -0.05 -1.03
C ILE A 216 2.95 1.02 0.04
N TRP A 217 2.77 2.30 -0.29
CA TRP A 217 2.97 3.38 0.67
C TRP A 217 2.03 3.28 1.86
N MET A 218 0.77 2.90 1.62
CA MET A 218 -0.26 2.78 2.66
C MET A 218 0.14 1.67 3.64
N PHE A 219 0.70 0.58 3.10
CA PHE A 219 1.19 -0.51 3.91
C PHE A 219 2.34 -0.06 4.81
N VAL A 220 3.36 0.62 4.26
CA VAL A 220 4.49 1.14 5.03
C VAL A 220 4.02 2.15 6.09
N PHE A 221 3.17 3.09 5.72
CA PHE A 221 2.71 4.18 6.59
C PHE A 221 1.82 3.67 7.74
N VAL A 222 0.74 2.94 7.44
CA VAL A 222 -0.21 2.53 8.48
C VAL A 222 0.35 1.39 9.33
N ASN A 223 1.05 0.42 8.72
CA ASN A 223 1.63 -0.69 9.45
C ASN A 223 2.71 -0.21 10.43
N SER A 224 3.56 0.73 10.04
CA SER A 224 4.58 1.28 10.94
C SER A 224 3.96 1.99 12.14
N ALA A 225 2.85 2.71 11.97
CA ALA A 225 2.11 3.30 13.10
C ALA A 225 1.61 2.23 14.09
N ILE A 226 0.95 1.19 13.58
CA ILE A 226 0.39 0.12 14.42
C ILE A 226 1.50 -0.74 15.04
N HIS A 227 2.59 -1.00 14.32
CA HIS A 227 3.76 -1.71 14.84
C HIS A 227 4.45 -0.90 15.95
N ALA A 228 4.56 0.43 15.82
CA ALA A 228 5.09 1.27 16.89
C ALA A 228 4.28 1.11 18.19
N LEU A 229 2.94 1.14 18.09
CA LEU A 229 2.05 0.93 19.25
C LEU A 229 2.16 -0.50 19.80
N MET A 230 2.22 -1.51 18.93
CA MET A 230 2.27 -2.92 19.30
C MET A 230 3.57 -3.30 20.02
N TYR A 231 4.72 -2.87 19.51
CA TYR A 231 6.00 -3.12 20.18
C TYR A 231 6.19 -2.27 21.43
N THR A 232 5.60 -1.06 21.49
CA THR A 232 5.52 -0.29 22.74
C THR A 232 4.72 -1.07 23.78
N TYR A 233 3.56 -1.61 23.41
CA TYR A 233 2.77 -2.47 24.28
C TYR A 233 3.57 -3.69 24.77
N TYR A 234 4.26 -4.41 23.87
CA TYR A 234 5.09 -5.55 24.27
C TYR A 234 6.24 -5.17 25.20
N THR A 235 6.87 -4.02 24.97
CA THR A 235 7.90 -3.47 25.87
C THR A 235 7.33 -3.24 27.27
N LEU A 236 6.19 -2.56 27.38
CA LEU A 236 5.55 -2.29 28.68
C LEU A 236 5.16 -3.59 29.41
N THR A 237 4.64 -4.58 28.68
CA THR A 237 4.32 -5.89 29.28
C THR A 237 5.55 -6.67 29.73
N ALA A 238 6.71 -6.49 29.07
CA ALA A 238 7.97 -7.12 29.50
C ALA A 238 8.47 -6.55 30.84
N PHE A 239 8.15 -5.29 31.14
CA PHE A 239 8.42 -4.66 32.44
C PHE A 239 7.34 -4.94 33.49
N SER A 240 6.38 -5.84 33.21
CA SER A 240 5.25 -6.16 34.10
C SER A 240 4.37 -4.95 34.46
N ILE A 241 4.34 -3.93 33.59
CA ILE A 241 3.46 -2.78 33.79
C ILE A 241 2.02 -3.23 33.50
N PRO A 242 1.07 -3.04 34.43
CA PRO A 242 -0.31 -3.44 34.21
C PRO A 242 -0.94 -2.55 33.13
N ILE A 243 -1.28 -3.16 31.99
CA ILE A 243 -1.95 -2.47 30.89
C ILE A 243 -3.45 -2.76 30.94
N PRO A 244 -4.33 -1.75 30.88
CA PRO A 244 -5.76 -1.97 30.87
C PRO A 244 -6.20 -2.80 29.67
N ASN A 245 -7.15 -3.70 29.89
CA ASN A 245 -7.69 -4.59 28.85
C ASN A 245 -8.30 -3.82 27.66
N THR A 246 -8.74 -2.57 27.88
CA THR A 246 -9.26 -1.67 26.83
C THR A 246 -8.20 -1.32 25.81
N LEU A 247 -6.98 -0.97 26.24
CA LEU A 247 -5.87 -0.65 25.33
C LEU A 247 -5.46 -1.87 24.50
N LYS A 248 -5.39 -3.04 25.16
CA LYS A 248 -5.12 -4.32 24.49
C LYS A 248 -6.15 -4.62 23.40
N ARG A 249 -7.43 -4.44 23.71
CA ARG A 249 -8.54 -4.62 22.77
C ARG A 249 -8.57 -3.59 21.64
N SER A 250 -8.24 -2.34 21.94
CA SER A 250 -8.11 -1.27 20.94
C SER A 250 -7.02 -1.64 19.92
N LEU A 251 -5.88 -2.15 20.40
CA LEU A 251 -4.77 -2.52 19.53
C LEU A 251 -5.12 -3.63 18.55
N THR A 252 -5.76 -4.71 19.03
CA THR A 252 -6.25 -5.77 18.13
C THR A 252 -7.29 -5.26 17.14
N THR A 253 -8.16 -4.34 17.57
CA THR A 253 -9.16 -3.73 16.69
C THR A 253 -8.50 -2.91 15.57
N MET A 254 -7.49 -2.09 15.90
CA MET A 254 -6.73 -1.32 14.93
C MET A 254 -6.02 -2.22 13.91
N GLN A 255 -5.43 -3.34 14.35
CA GLN A 255 -4.81 -4.32 13.46
C GLN A 255 -5.81 -4.95 12.47
N ILE A 256 -7.01 -5.30 12.94
CA ILE A 256 -8.06 -5.87 12.06
C ILE A 256 -8.52 -4.82 11.04
N ILE A 257 -8.76 -3.59 11.47
CA ILE A 257 -9.16 -2.49 10.58
C ILE A 257 -8.07 -2.22 9.53
N GLN A 258 -6.79 -2.21 9.92
CA GLN A 258 -5.67 -2.06 8.99
C GLN A 258 -5.70 -3.12 7.89
N PHE A 259 -5.96 -4.38 8.22
CA PHE A 259 -6.03 -5.44 7.21
C PHE A 259 -7.22 -5.24 6.26
N LEU A 260 -8.41 -4.94 6.79
CA LEU A 260 -9.61 -4.76 5.98
C LEU A 260 -9.47 -3.56 5.02
N VAL A 261 -9.08 -2.41 5.57
CA VAL A 261 -8.87 -1.18 4.80
C VAL A 261 -7.72 -1.36 3.81
N GLY A 262 -6.61 -1.99 4.22
CA GLY A 262 -5.45 -2.21 3.36
C GLY A 262 -5.75 -3.09 2.15
N VAL A 263 -6.49 -4.18 2.32
CA VAL A 263 -6.91 -5.05 1.20
C VAL A 263 -7.85 -4.31 0.24
N ALA A 264 -8.87 -3.64 0.78
CA ALA A 264 -9.81 -2.88 -0.03
C ALA A 264 -9.10 -1.76 -0.79
N TYR A 265 -8.23 -1.02 -0.12
CA TYR A 265 -7.45 0.06 -0.73
C TYR A 265 -6.54 -0.44 -1.85
N ALA A 266 -5.79 -1.53 -1.63
CA ALA A 266 -4.95 -2.13 -2.65
C ALA A 266 -5.77 -2.61 -3.86
N ALA A 267 -6.91 -3.27 -3.62
CA ALA A 267 -7.79 -3.71 -4.70
C ALA A 267 -8.38 -2.54 -5.50
N LEU A 268 -8.77 -1.45 -4.83
CA LEU A 268 -9.29 -0.25 -5.49
C LEU A 268 -8.31 0.36 -6.49
N HIS A 269 -6.99 0.28 -6.26
CA HIS A 269 -6.00 0.80 -7.21
C HIS A 269 -6.09 0.12 -8.57
N SER A 270 -6.48 -1.15 -8.62
CA SER A 270 -6.66 -1.87 -9.89
C SER A 270 -7.85 -1.38 -10.72
N PHE A 271 -8.82 -0.70 -10.10
CA PHE A 271 -10.07 -0.28 -10.75
C PHE A 271 -10.19 1.24 -10.91
N VAL A 272 -9.34 2.03 -10.23
CA VAL A 272 -9.37 3.49 -10.31
C VAL A 272 -8.69 3.98 -11.60
N SER A 273 -9.39 4.86 -12.31
CA SER A 273 -8.87 5.64 -13.43
C SER A 273 -9.33 7.09 -13.28
N TYR A 274 -8.53 8.03 -13.77
CA TYR A 274 -8.81 9.46 -13.65
C TYR A 274 -8.31 10.21 -14.88
N SER A 275 -8.88 11.39 -15.13
CA SER A 275 -8.57 12.19 -16.31
C SER A 275 -7.52 13.24 -16.00
N ILE A 276 -6.49 13.31 -16.83
CA ILE A 276 -5.46 14.35 -16.78
C ILE A 276 -5.54 15.26 -18.00
N PRO A 277 -5.21 16.55 -17.87
CA PRO A 277 -5.01 17.42 -19.01
C PRO A 277 -3.66 17.08 -19.68
N VAL A 278 -3.68 16.83 -20.99
CA VAL A 278 -2.49 16.61 -21.83
C VAL A 278 -2.46 17.62 -22.96
N ARG A 279 -1.25 18.07 -23.34
CA ARG A 279 -1.06 19.01 -24.46
C ARG A 279 -0.85 18.23 -25.76
N VAL A 280 -1.79 18.33 -26.68
CA VAL A 280 -1.68 17.71 -28.01
C VAL A 280 -1.33 18.76 -29.06
N PRO A 281 -0.32 18.52 -29.93
CA PRO A 281 -0.02 19.40 -31.04
C PRO A 281 -1.11 19.29 -32.10
N PHE A 282 -1.49 20.41 -32.70
CA PHE A 282 -2.34 20.48 -33.87
C PHE A 282 -1.76 21.47 -34.88
N PHE A 283 -1.87 21.12 -36.16
CA PHE A 283 -1.47 21.99 -37.26
C PHE A 283 -2.65 22.88 -37.64
N LYS A 284 -2.44 24.19 -37.65
CA LYS A 284 -3.34 25.11 -38.33
C LYS A 284 -2.73 25.37 -39.71
N GLU A 285 -3.31 24.81 -40.76
CA GLU A 285 -2.97 25.24 -42.12
C GLU A 285 -3.30 26.73 -42.24
N ALA A 286 -2.31 27.53 -42.62
CA ALA A 286 -2.55 28.90 -43.03
C ALA A 286 -3.27 28.82 -44.39
N ILE A 287 -4.58 28.96 -44.39
CA ILE A 287 -5.32 29.23 -45.62
C ILE A 287 -4.86 30.61 -46.10
N SER A 288 -3.87 30.64 -47.00
CA SER A 288 -3.59 31.83 -47.77
C SER A 288 -4.82 32.07 -48.63
N VAL A 289 -5.57 33.12 -48.31
CA VAL A 289 -6.62 33.67 -49.16
C VAL A 289 -5.95 34.17 -50.45
N ALA A 290 -5.75 33.28 -51.40
CA ALA A 290 -5.56 33.65 -52.79
C ALA A 290 -6.95 33.76 -53.40
N ALA A 291 -7.52 34.96 -53.29
CA ALA A 291 -8.67 35.34 -54.08
C ALA A 291 -8.29 35.19 -55.56
N ASN A 292 -8.86 34.20 -56.24
CA ASN A 292 -9.12 34.27 -57.67
C ASN A 292 -10.56 33.82 -57.89
N ALA A 293 -11.39 34.79 -58.23
CA ALA A 293 -12.73 34.58 -58.73
C ALA A 293 -12.65 33.84 -60.07
N THR A 294 -13.24 32.65 -60.12
CA THR A 294 -13.90 32.14 -61.34
C THR A 294 -14.98 31.15 -60.92
N SER A 295 -16.22 31.56 -61.18
CA SER A 295 -17.46 30.84 -60.95
C SER A 295 -17.52 29.56 -61.77
N SER A 296 -17.77 28.39 -61.17
CA SER A 296 -18.74 27.40 -61.69
C SER A 296 -19.09 26.38 -60.61
N ALA A 297 -20.38 26.09 -60.49
CA ALA A 297 -20.93 25.09 -59.58
C ALA A 297 -20.46 23.67 -59.90
N THR A 298 -20.25 22.85 -58.86
CA THR A 298 -20.80 21.50 -58.77
C THR A 298 -20.73 21.02 -57.32
N ALA A 299 -21.90 20.68 -56.78
CA ALA A 299 -22.01 19.92 -55.54
C ALA A 299 -21.35 18.55 -55.69
N THR A 300 -20.63 18.10 -54.68
CA THR A 300 -20.36 16.66 -54.52
C THR A 300 -20.25 16.36 -53.03
N ALA A 301 -21.32 15.77 -52.51
CA ALA A 301 -21.32 15.09 -51.22
C ALA A 301 -20.33 13.93 -51.27
N THR A 302 -19.48 13.79 -50.25
CA THR A 302 -18.79 12.52 -49.98
C THR A 302 -19.11 12.07 -48.55
N ALA A 303 -19.81 10.95 -48.56
CA ALA A 303 -20.30 10.09 -47.50
C ALA A 303 -19.53 10.10 -46.16
N ALA A 304 -20.29 10.35 -45.09
CA ALA A 304 -20.00 9.78 -43.77
C ALA A 304 -19.91 8.26 -43.89
N SER A 305 -18.85 7.67 -43.34
CA SER A 305 -18.67 6.22 -43.37
C SER A 305 -19.83 5.54 -42.61
N VAL A 306 -20.45 4.53 -43.24
CA VAL A 306 -21.48 3.68 -42.64
C VAL A 306 -21.01 3.08 -41.29
N MET A 307 -19.69 3.03 -41.07
CA MET A 307 -19.06 2.55 -39.85
C MET A 307 -19.22 3.49 -38.65
N ASP A 308 -19.31 4.81 -38.86
CA ASP A 308 -19.52 5.77 -37.79
C ASP A 308 -20.97 5.78 -37.30
N ILE A 309 -21.92 5.51 -38.21
CA ILE A 309 -23.34 5.36 -37.88
C ILE A 309 -23.57 4.03 -37.14
N ILE A 310 -22.94 2.94 -37.60
CA ILE A 310 -23.02 1.63 -36.95
C ILE A 310 -22.39 1.66 -35.55
N LYS A 311 -21.24 2.33 -35.35
CA LYS A 311 -20.66 2.54 -34.01
C LYS A 311 -21.60 3.32 -33.10
N LYS A 312 -22.21 4.39 -33.61
CA LYS A 312 -23.12 5.25 -32.83
C LYS A 312 -24.41 4.53 -32.42
N LEU A 313 -24.88 3.58 -33.24
CA LEU A 313 -26.01 2.70 -32.92
C LEU A 313 -25.62 1.56 -31.97
N LEU A 314 -24.43 0.97 -32.11
CA LEU A 314 -23.89 -0.06 -31.20
C LEU A 314 -23.67 0.46 -29.78
N PHE A 315 -23.19 1.70 -29.62
CA PHE A 315 -23.05 2.33 -28.30
C PHE A 315 -24.39 2.72 -27.66
N ARG A 316 -25.47 2.88 -28.44
CA ARG A 316 -26.81 3.18 -27.93
C ARG A 316 -27.60 1.92 -27.53
N ALA A 317 -27.21 0.75 -28.04
CA ALA A 317 -27.87 -0.53 -27.74
C ALA A 317 -27.31 -1.25 -26.49
N VAL A 318 -26.15 -0.84 -25.97
CA VAL A 318 -25.59 -1.35 -24.71
C VAL A 318 -25.93 -0.34 -23.61
N GLY A 319 -27.10 -0.52 -23.00
CA GLY A 319 -27.74 0.38 -22.05
C GLY A 319 -26.81 1.06 -21.04
N GLY A 320 -26.79 2.38 -21.11
CA GLY A 320 -26.13 3.30 -20.19
C GLY A 320 -26.82 4.66 -20.23
N GLU A 321 -28.15 4.68 -20.15
CA GLU A 321 -28.92 5.91 -19.90
C GLU A 321 -28.58 6.39 -18.49
N GLY A 322 -27.61 7.30 -18.42
CA GLY A 322 -27.09 7.87 -17.17
C GLY A 322 -25.81 8.67 -17.33
N VAL A 323 -25.10 8.56 -18.47
CA VAL A 323 -23.85 9.31 -18.75
C VAL A 323 -23.99 10.18 -20.00
N ALA A 324 -25.09 10.92 -20.11
CA ALA A 324 -25.31 11.82 -21.24
C ALA A 324 -25.67 13.27 -20.85
N GLU A 325 -25.74 13.61 -19.56
CA GLU A 325 -26.22 14.94 -19.15
C GLU A 325 -25.14 15.99 -18.84
N ASN A 326 -23.84 15.63 -18.81
CA ASN A 326 -22.78 16.60 -18.47
C ASN A 326 -21.77 16.89 -19.59
N VAL A 327 -22.20 16.86 -20.87
CA VAL A 327 -21.34 17.23 -22.01
C VAL A 327 -21.36 18.75 -22.30
N ASN A 328 -22.19 19.55 -21.62
CA ASN A 328 -22.38 20.97 -21.91
C ASN A 328 -21.88 21.93 -20.81
N ALA A 329 -20.78 21.62 -20.12
CA ALA A 329 -20.04 22.61 -19.34
C ALA A 329 -18.67 22.88 -19.99
N ALA A 330 -18.71 23.48 -21.19
CA ALA A 330 -17.53 24.01 -21.85
C ALA A 330 -16.92 25.14 -20.99
N HIS A 331 -15.92 24.81 -20.17
CA HIS A 331 -14.95 25.81 -19.73
C HIS A 331 -14.08 26.15 -20.95
N ALA A 332 -14.11 27.41 -21.37
CA ALA A 332 -13.34 27.90 -22.50
C ALA A 332 -11.85 27.58 -22.33
N PRO A 333 -11.16 27.02 -23.35
CA PRO A 333 -9.76 26.64 -23.23
C PRO A 333 -8.85 27.88 -23.29
N GLU A 334 -7.93 27.97 -22.36
CA GLU A 334 -6.87 28.98 -22.32
C GLU A 334 -5.77 28.60 -23.34
N ILE A 335 -5.50 29.48 -24.32
CA ILE A 335 -4.52 29.27 -25.39
C ILE A 335 -3.19 29.91 -24.94
N ILE A 336 -2.15 29.10 -24.74
CA ILE A 336 -0.79 29.60 -24.50
C ILE A 336 -0.04 29.61 -25.83
N GLU A 337 0.27 30.80 -26.33
CA GLU A 337 1.05 31.02 -27.57
C GLU A 337 2.55 31.03 -27.27
N GLN A 338 3.31 30.15 -27.92
CA GLN A 338 4.77 30.26 -28.04
C GLN A 338 5.13 30.41 -29.52
N THR A 339 5.67 31.55 -29.89
CA THR A 339 6.15 31.86 -31.24
C THR A 339 7.63 31.52 -31.36
N ASN A 340 7.97 30.59 -32.25
CA ASN A 340 9.34 30.43 -32.76
C ASN A 340 9.38 31.02 -34.18
N PRO A 341 10.33 31.92 -34.51
CA PRO A 341 10.40 32.53 -35.83
C PRO A 341 11.25 31.63 -36.73
N LEU A 342 10.62 30.87 -37.63
CA LEU A 342 11.10 30.62 -39.00
C LEU A 342 10.05 29.75 -39.74
N GLY A 343 9.76 30.11 -40.98
CA GLY A 343 8.64 29.60 -41.78
C GLY A 343 8.54 28.07 -41.87
N ALA A 344 7.54 27.52 -41.18
CA ALA A 344 6.83 26.27 -41.42
C ALA A 344 5.61 26.30 -40.47
N GLY A 345 4.47 25.70 -40.84
CA GLY A 345 3.20 25.85 -40.12
C GLY A 345 3.33 25.86 -38.59
N THR A 346 2.76 26.86 -37.93
CA THR A 346 2.87 27.03 -36.48
C THR A 346 2.23 25.84 -35.77
N ILE A 347 3.04 25.03 -35.08
CA ILE A 347 2.54 23.97 -34.20
C ILE A 347 1.83 24.65 -33.04
N LYS A 348 0.50 24.53 -32.97
CA LYS A 348 -0.28 25.01 -31.83
C LYS A 348 -0.59 23.83 -30.91
N TYR A 349 -0.70 24.08 -29.61
CA TYR A 349 -1.06 23.04 -28.63
C TYR A 349 -2.48 23.27 -28.13
N ARG A 350 -3.26 22.18 -28.00
CA ARG A 350 -4.57 22.18 -27.36
C ARG A 350 -4.52 21.29 -26.12
N THR A 351 -5.19 21.72 -25.05
CA THR A 351 -5.43 20.85 -23.89
C THR A 351 -6.53 19.85 -24.21
N ALA A 352 -6.19 18.56 -24.20
CA ALA A 352 -7.13 17.46 -24.30
C ALA A 352 -7.12 16.69 -22.98
N TYR A 353 -8.24 16.06 -22.61
CA TYR A 353 -8.31 15.21 -21.43
C TYR A 353 -8.07 13.76 -21.81
N LYS A 354 -7.15 13.09 -21.11
CA LYS A 354 -6.83 11.68 -21.29
C LYS A 354 -7.06 10.93 -19.99
N THR A 355 -7.86 9.87 -20.06
CA THR A 355 -8.08 8.96 -18.93
C THR A 355 -6.85 8.06 -18.77
N ILE A 356 -6.28 8.05 -17.57
CA ILE A 356 -5.15 7.19 -17.21
C ILE A 356 -5.54 6.25 -16.06
N PRO A 357 -5.15 4.97 -16.13
CA PRO A 357 -5.34 4.04 -15.03
C PRO A 357 -4.37 4.35 -13.90
N CYS A 358 -4.73 3.99 -12.68
CA CYS A 358 -3.82 4.11 -11.53
C CYS A 358 -2.59 3.20 -11.69
N ILE A 359 -2.78 1.99 -12.24
CA ILE A 359 -1.76 0.97 -12.44
C ILE A 359 -1.32 0.91 -13.90
N ASP A 360 -0.01 0.92 -14.14
CA ASP A 360 0.58 1.01 -15.49
C ASP A 360 1.14 -0.32 -15.99
N THR A 361 1.58 -1.20 -15.08
CA THR A 361 2.36 -2.40 -15.45
C THR A 361 1.78 -3.69 -14.88
N SER A 362 2.03 -4.79 -15.58
CA SER A 362 1.69 -6.14 -15.10
C SER A 362 2.40 -6.49 -13.78
N GLY A 363 3.59 -5.95 -13.53
CA GLY A 363 4.31 -6.13 -12.27
C GLY A 363 3.64 -5.46 -11.08
N GLN A 364 3.14 -4.24 -11.25
CA GLN A 364 2.35 -3.54 -10.22
C GLN A 364 1.05 -4.30 -9.94
N THR A 365 0.38 -4.79 -10.98
CA THR A 365 -0.81 -5.65 -10.88
C THR A 365 -0.50 -6.95 -10.12
N LEU A 366 0.61 -7.63 -10.46
CA LEU A 366 1.06 -8.84 -9.76
C LEU A 366 1.26 -8.56 -8.26
N ALA A 367 1.90 -7.44 -7.90
CA ALA A 367 2.12 -7.08 -6.50
C ALA A 367 0.80 -6.87 -5.74
N ILE A 368 -0.20 -6.24 -6.37
CA ILE A 368 -1.53 -6.03 -5.78
C ILE A 368 -2.24 -7.36 -5.58
N TRP A 369 -2.32 -8.19 -6.61
CA TRP A 369 -3.04 -9.46 -6.52
C TRP A 369 -2.36 -10.45 -5.59
N LEU A 370 -1.02 -10.48 -5.56
CA LEU A 370 -0.27 -11.27 -4.59
C LEU A 370 -0.65 -10.87 -3.15
N ASN A 371 -0.73 -9.55 -2.87
CA ASN A 371 -1.16 -9.05 -1.57
C ASN A 371 -2.64 -9.37 -1.27
N VAL A 372 -3.54 -9.19 -2.23
CA VAL A 372 -4.97 -9.49 -2.07
C VAL A 372 -5.22 -10.97 -1.81
N PHE A 373 -4.61 -11.87 -2.59
CA PHE A 373 -4.77 -13.32 -2.41
C PHE A 373 -4.15 -13.82 -1.12
N TYR A 374 -2.99 -13.30 -0.73
CA TYR A 374 -2.37 -13.62 0.55
C TYR A 374 -3.23 -13.19 1.73
N LEU A 375 -3.80 -11.98 1.68
CA LEU A 375 -4.61 -11.47 2.77
C LEU A 375 -6.02 -12.08 2.79
N ALA A 376 -6.59 -12.48 1.65
CA ALA A 376 -7.98 -12.95 1.56
C ALA A 376 -8.38 -14.03 2.58
N PRO A 377 -7.61 -15.12 2.82
CA PRO A 377 -7.92 -16.09 3.86
C PRO A 377 -7.95 -15.50 5.28
N LEU A 378 -7.03 -14.58 5.58
CA LEU A 378 -6.97 -13.87 6.85
C LEU A 378 -8.16 -12.91 6.99
N THR A 379 -8.44 -12.14 5.95
CA THR A 379 -9.56 -11.20 5.90
C THR A 379 -10.89 -11.93 6.05
N PHE A 380 -11.06 -13.09 5.40
CA PHE A 380 -12.25 -13.93 5.52
C PHE A 380 -12.40 -14.48 6.93
N LEU A 381 -11.31 -14.97 7.53
CA LEU A 381 -11.32 -15.48 8.91
C LEU A 381 -11.75 -14.37 9.87
N PHE A 382 -11.18 -13.17 9.75
CA PHE A 382 -11.52 -12.02 10.59
C PHE A 382 -12.92 -11.47 10.34
N ALA A 383 -13.35 -11.36 9.08
CA ALA A 383 -14.71 -10.94 8.73
C ALA A 383 -15.74 -11.92 9.29
N ARG A 384 -15.50 -13.25 9.18
CA ARG A 384 -16.37 -14.27 9.77
C ARG A 384 -16.43 -14.16 11.29
N PHE A 385 -15.32 -13.85 11.95
CA PHE A 385 -15.30 -13.57 13.39
C PHE A 385 -16.05 -12.28 13.74
N PHE A 386 -15.82 -11.19 13.01
CA PHE A 386 -16.51 -9.91 13.22
C PHE A 386 -18.02 -10.05 13.04
N VAL A 387 -18.48 -10.67 11.96
CA VAL A 387 -19.90 -10.96 11.71
C VAL A 387 -20.49 -11.81 12.83
N LYS A 388 -19.78 -12.86 13.29
CA LYS A 388 -20.25 -13.74 14.36
C LYS A 388 -20.28 -13.03 15.73
N SER A 389 -19.35 -12.12 15.99
CA SER A 389 -19.19 -11.44 17.26
C SER A 389 -20.04 -10.17 17.41
N TYR A 390 -20.33 -9.49 16.31
CA TYR A 390 -21.00 -8.18 16.32
C TYR A 390 -22.34 -8.18 15.60
N LEU A 391 -22.43 -8.73 14.38
CA LEU A 391 -23.64 -8.61 13.55
C LEU A 391 -24.71 -9.66 13.88
N ARG A 392 -24.33 -10.94 13.91
CA ARG A 392 -25.27 -12.06 14.08
C ARG A 392 -25.81 -12.22 15.50
N ARG A 393 -25.34 -11.40 16.44
CA ARG A 393 -25.83 -11.34 17.82
C ARG A 393 -26.53 -10.03 18.17
N ALA A 394 -26.33 -8.95 17.42
CA ALA A 394 -27.18 -7.75 17.53
C ALA A 394 -28.67 -8.12 17.32
N ASP A 395 -28.97 -9.02 16.38
CA ASP A 395 -30.31 -9.61 16.19
C ASP A 395 -30.82 -10.45 17.38
N LYS A 396 -29.94 -10.94 18.25
CA LYS A 396 -30.30 -11.76 19.43
C LYS A 396 -30.34 -10.98 20.75
N THR A 397 -29.68 -9.82 20.84
CA THR A 397 -29.62 -8.98 22.05
C THR A 397 -30.55 -7.77 22.02
N ALA A 398 -31.42 -7.64 21.01
CA ALA A 398 -32.52 -6.67 21.04
C ALA A 398 -33.50 -6.86 22.23
N GLY A 399 -33.31 -7.90 23.07
CA GLY A 399 -34.12 -8.15 24.27
C GLY A 399 -33.38 -8.33 25.61
N HIS A 400 -32.05 -8.21 25.72
CA HIS A 400 -31.42 -8.35 27.06
C HIS A 400 -30.04 -7.67 27.21
N ASP A 401 -30.01 -6.71 28.14
CA ASP A 401 -28.91 -6.17 28.96
C ASP A 401 -27.54 -5.88 28.30
N SER A 402 -27.21 -4.58 28.26
CA SER A 402 -26.03 -3.99 27.60
C SER A 402 -24.69 -4.41 28.20
N GLY A 403 -24.65 -4.91 29.44
CA GLY A 403 -23.43 -5.41 30.09
C GLY A 403 -22.90 -6.73 29.54
N VAL A 404 -23.74 -7.56 28.92
CA VAL A 404 -23.35 -8.87 28.36
C VAL A 404 -22.62 -8.71 27.01
N VAL A 405 -22.96 -7.68 26.25
CA VAL A 405 -22.37 -7.36 24.93
C VAL A 405 -20.91 -6.94 25.07
N GLU A 406 -20.58 -6.14 26.09
CA GLU A 406 -19.21 -5.70 26.35
C GLU A 406 -18.30 -6.89 26.71
N LYS A 407 -18.79 -7.78 27.60
CA LYS A 407 -18.09 -8.99 28.07
C LYS A 407 -17.89 -10.02 26.95
N ALA A 408 -18.88 -10.20 26.07
CA ALA A 408 -18.80 -11.13 24.94
C ALA A 408 -17.88 -10.63 23.80
N GLY A 409 -17.89 -9.32 23.52
CA GLY A 409 -16.92 -8.73 22.59
C GLY A 409 -15.48 -8.79 23.13
N LEU A 410 -15.32 -8.76 24.46
CA LEU A 410 -14.04 -9.01 25.13
C LEU A 410 -13.55 -10.43 24.88
N ASP A 411 -14.43 -11.43 24.92
CA ASP A 411 -14.07 -12.84 24.73
C ASP A 411 -13.76 -13.20 23.27
N ALA A 412 -14.40 -12.53 22.31
CA ALA A 412 -14.06 -12.63 20.89
C ALA A 412 -12.66 -12.05 20.59
N VAL A 413 -12.36 -10.90 21.18
CA VAL A 413 -11.03 -10.28 21.10
C VAL A 413 -10.00 -11.18 21.76
N LYS A 414 -10.29 -11.79 22.90
CA LYS A 414 -9.41 -12.82 23.51
C LYS A 414 -9.21 -14.06 22.62
N GLY A 415 -10.18 -14.42 21.78
CA GLY A 415 -10.06 -15.53 20.83
C GLY A 415 -9.10 -15.22 19.68
N VAL A 416 -9.25 -14.02 19.09
CA VAL A 416 -8.29 -13.47 18.10
C VAL A 416 -6.92 -13.29 18.73
N GLU A 417 -6.88 -12.79 19.95
CA GLU A 417 -5.66 -12.60 20.72
C GLU A 417 -5.00 -13.94 21.05
N ARG A 418 -5.72 -15.02 21.37
CA ARG A 418 -5.08 -16.35 21.53
C ARG A 418 -4.49 -16.88 20.23
N SER A 419 -5.04 -16.49 19.07
CA SER A 419 -4.46 -16.85 17.78
C SER A 419 -3.25 -16.00 17.37
N PHE A 420 -3.19 -14.73 17.82
CA PHE A 420 -2.05 -13.81 17.61
C PHE A 420 -0.99 -13.93 18.71
N ASN A 421 -1.35 -13.73 19.97
CA ASN A 421 -0.53 -13.94 21.17
C ASN A 421 -0.55 -15.41 21.58
N GLY A 422 -0.05 -16.30 20.73
CA GLY A 422 0.37 -17.64 21.15
C GLY A 422 1.52 -17.58 22.18
N GLY A 423 1.28 -16.98 23.34
CA GLY A 423 2.18 -16.99 24.47
C GLY A 423 2.51 -15.68 25.19
N VAL A 424 1.58 -15.07 25.94
CA VAL A 424 1.91 -14.35 27.21
C VAL A 424 0.73 -14.41 28.19
N VAL A 425 0.44 -15.59 28.76
CA VAL A 425 -0.27 -15.68 30.05
C VAL A 425 0.35 -16.81 30.87
N ASN A 426 1.20 -16.45 31.81
CA ASN A 426 1.57 -17.20 33.03
C ASN A 426 1.72 -16.08 34.07
N GLY A 427 1.01 -16.00 35.19
CA GLY A 427 -0.04 -16.84 35.72
C GLY A 427 -0.64 -16.16 36.96
N GLY A 428 -1.67 -16.79 37.54
CA GLY A 428 -2.17 -16.48 38.87
C GLY A 428 -2.85 -17.73 39.41
N LYS A 429 -2.19 -18.40 40.36
CA LYS A 429 -2.78 -19.48 41.16
C LYS A 429 -4.06 -18.95 41.81
N MET A 430 -5.20 -19.60 41.58
CA MET A 430 -6.31 -19.58 42.52
C MET A 430 -6.34 -20.94 43.21
N ASN A 431 -5.80 -20.96 44.43
CA ASN A 431 -6.20 -21.92 45.45
C ASN A 431 -7.69 -21.68 45.75
N GLY A 432 -8.51 -22.71 45.62
CA GLY A 432 -9.93 -22.67 45.96
C GLY A 432 -10.34 -24.01 46.55
N ASN A 433 -10.42 -24.03 47.88
CA ASN A 433 -10.86 -25.11 48.77
C ASN A 433 -11.82 -26.14 48.16
N GLY A 434 -11.42 -27.41 48.23
CA GLY A 434 -12.34 -28.52 48.26
C GLY A 434 -13.08 -28.51 49.61
N LYS A 435 -14.37 -28.17 49.61
CA LYS A 435 -15.29 -28.58 50.66
C LYS A 435 -15.74 -30.00 50.36
N ALA A 436 -15.28 -30.94 51.17
CA ALA A 436 -15.90 -32.24 51.31
C ALA A 436 -17.29 -32.05 51.93
N GLY A 437 -18.30 -32.60 51.27
CA GLY A 437 -19.66 -32.74 51.77
C GLY A 437 -20.16 -34.10 51.29
N GLY A 438 -19.80 -35.14 52.03
CA GLY A 438 -20.34 -36.49 51.89
C GLY A 438 -21.11 -36.84 53.15
N GLN A 439 -22.43 -36.92 53.02
CA GLN A 439 -23.31 -37.58 53.97
C GLN A 439 -23.04 -39.10 53.90
N HIS A 440 -22.57 -39.69 55.00
CA HIS A 440 -23.15 -40.87 55.64
C HIS A 440 -22.35 -41.25 56.88
#